data_AF-A0A662M2L0-F1
#
_entry.id   AF-A0A662M2L0-F1
#
_cell.length_a   1.000
_cell.length_b   1.000
_cell.length_c   1.000
_cell.angle_alpha   90.00
_cell.angle_beta   90.00
_cell.angle_gamma   90.00
#
_symmetry.space_group_name_H-M   'P 1'
#
loop_
_entity.id
_entity.type
_entity.pdbx_description
1 polymer ?
#
loop_
_entity_poly.entity_id
_entity_poly.type
_entity_poly.pdbx_seq_one_letter_code
_entity_poly.pdbx_strand_id
1 'polypeptide(L)'
;MTGKVAISLFIVMMFLAGNAVYVNGDTESRHISLNFSSPEIEIDGKYASLTFKGTQNLSSPGYPSMPYKSEVLTFPFGTKIESIDVKVDNIQTMHIGKKIIPAAEPVRADMSNAKLI
;
A
#
# COMPACT_ATOMS: atom_id res chain seq x y z
N MET A 1 -67.72 10.32 13.61
CA MET A 1 -66.57 10.30 14.55
C MET A 1 -65.39 9.46 14.02
N THR A 2 -65.29 9.29 12.70
CA THR A 2 -64.45 8.26 12.06
C THR A 2 -63.23 8.85 11.33
N GLY A 3 -63.29 10.11 10.88
CA GLY A 3 -62.18 10.76 10.15
C GLY A 3 -60.98 11.16 11.01
N LYS A 4 -61.20 11.64 12.25
CA LYS A 4 -60.10 12.06 13.14
C LYS A 4 -59.28 10.87 13.66
N VAL A 5 -59.92 9.73 13.88
CA VAL A 5 -59.26 8.49 14.33
C VAL A 5 -58.41 7.91 13.20
N ALA A 6 -58.90 7.91 11.96
CA ALA A 6 -58.15 7.44 10.80
C ALA A 6 -56.91 8.28 10.51
N ILE A 7 -57.01 9.61 10.60
CA ILE A 7 -55.87 10.52 10.43
C ILE A 7 -54.82 10.35 11.54
N SER A 8 -55.29 10.19 12.79
CA SER A 8 -54.40 9.90 13.93
C SER A 8 -53.67 8.56 13.78
N LEU A 9 -54.33 7.54 13.21
CA LEU A 9 -53.72 6.22 12.99
C LEU A 9 -52.64 6.28 11.89
N PHE A 10 -52.88 7.08 10.86
CA PHE A 10 -51.96 7.25 9.73
C PHE A 10 -50.68 7.99 10.15
N ILE A 11 -50.80 9.03 10.99
CA ILE A 11 -49.65 9.77 11.52
C ILE A 11 -48.79 8.89 12.43
N VAL A 12 -49.41 8.06 13.28
CA VAL A 12 -48.68 7.14 14.17
C VAL A 12 -47.90 6.08 13.38
N MET A 13 -48.44 5.57 12.26
CA MET A 13 -47.69 4.64 11.39
C MET A 13 -46.49 5.29 10.69
N MET A 14 -46.55 6.59 10.34
CA MET A 14 -45.40 7.30 9.75
C MET A 14 -44.24 7.47 10.75
N PHE A 15 -44.50 7.65 12.05
CA PHE A 15 -43.45 7.76 13.06
C PHE A 15 -42.78 6.40 13.40
N LEU A 16 -43.51 5.29 13.26
CA LEU A 16 -42.97 3.94 13.48
C LEU A 16 -42.05 3.48 12.33
N ALA A 17 -42.26 3.97 11.11
CA ALA A 17 -41.40 3.66 9.96
C ALA A 17 -40.10 4.49 9.90
N GLY A 18 -40.01 5.59 10.66
CA GLY A 18 -38.92 6.57 10.57
C GLY A 18 -37.65 6.29 11.37
N ASN A 19 -37.60 5.21 12.17
CA ASN A 19 -36.45 4.89 13.03
C ASN A 19 -35.69 3.62 12.62
N ALA A 20 -35.83 3.17 11.37
CA ALA A 20 -34.85 2.25 10.82
C ALA A 20 -33.53 3.03 10.67
N VAL A 21 -32.66 2.93 11.67
CA VAL A 21 -31.26 3.32 11.52
C VAL A 21 -30.67 2.41 10.46
N TYR A 22 -30.59 2.92 9.23
CA TYR A 22 -29.79 2.32 8.19
C TYR A 22 -28.33 2.51 8.60
N VAL A 23 -27.76 1.50 9.27
CA VAL A 23 -26.31 1.38 9.38
C VAL A 23 -25.83 0.99 7.99
N ASN A 24 -25.66 1.98 7.12
CA ASN A 24 -24.75 1.81 6.00
C ASN A 24 -23.38 1.64 6.65
N GLY A 25 -22.78 0.45 6.52
CA GLY A 25 -21.36 0.32 6.77
C GLY A 25 -20.66 1.16 5.72
N ASP A 26 -20.31 2.40 6.06
CA ASP A 26 -19.62 3.32 5.17
C ASP A 26 -18.34 2.62 4.66
N THR A 27 -18.38 2.19 3.41
CA THR A 27 -17.25 1.54 2.75
C THR A 27 -16.38 2.65 2.19
N GLU A 28 -15.38 3.05 2.96
CA GLU A 28 -14.43 4.09 2.60
C GLU A 28 -13.36 3.55 1.64
N SER A 29 -13.06 4.28 0.58
CA SER A 29 -11.96 3.98 -0.36
C SER A 29 -10.83 4.99 -0.22
N ARG A 30 -9.59 4.51 -0.20
CA ARG A 30 -8.38 5.35 -0.14
C ARG A 30 -7.52 5.11 -1.37
N HIS A 31 -7.25 6.18 -2.12
CA HIS A 31 -6.37 6.15 -3.29
C HIS A 31 -4.99 6.70 -2.95
N ILE A 32 -3.95 5.94 -3.30
CA ILE A 32 -2.54 6.30 -3.09
C ILE A 32 -1.81 6.08 -4.41
N SER A 33 -1.00 7.07 -4.80
CA SER A 33 -0.17 7.00 -5.99
C SER A 33 1.30 6.91 -5.60
N LEU A 34 1.96 5.84 -6.05
CA LEU A 34 3.40 5.65 -5.86
C LEU A 34 4.11 5.95 -7.16
N ASN A 35 4.87 7.05 -7.17
CA ASN A 35 5.67 7.46 -8.33
C ASN A 35 7.15 7.18 -8.06
N PHE A 36 7.85 6.76 -9.12
CA PHE A 36 9.30 6.53 -9.12
C PHE A 36 9.99 7.58 -9.99
N SER A 37 11.16 8.03 -9.55
CA SER A 37 12.04 8.82 -10.42
C SER A 37 12.63 7.96 -11.53
N SER A 38 13.35 8.56 -12.48
CA SER A 38 14.27 7.77 -13.29
C SER A 38 15.31 7.07 -12.40
N PRO A 39 15.72 5.84 -12.74
CA PRO A 39 16.78 5.15 -12.01
C PRO A 39 18.15 5.76 -12.32
N GLU A 40 19.01 5.76 -11.32
CA GLU A 40 20.45 5.94 -11.46
C GLU A 40 21.12 4.56 -11.48
N ILE A 41 22.00 4.34 -12.46
CA ILE A 41 22.74 3.07 -12.62
C ILE A 41 24.22 3.36 -12.49
N GLU A 42 24.85 2.69 -11.53
CA GLU A 42 26.28 2.72 -11.33
C GLU A 42 26.87 1.35 -11.63
N ILE A 43 28.00 1.29 -12.34
CA ILE A 43 28.68 0.04 -12.65
C ILE A 43 29.90 -0.07 -11.74
N ASP A 44 29.89 -1.06 -10.86
CA ASP A 44 31.01 -1.39 -9.98
C ASP A 44 31.55 -2.79 -10.33
N GLY A 45 32.68 -2.80 -11.02
CA GLY A 45 33.36 -4.01 -11.49
C GLY A 45 32.46 -4.93 -12.34
N LYS A 46 32.01 -6.03 -11.73
CA LYS A 46 31.20 -7.08 -12.39
C LYS A 46 29.68 -6.87 -12.23
N TYR A 47 29.26 -5.92 -11.40
CA TYR A 47 27.87 -5.70 -11.06
C TYR A 47 27.39 -4.30 -11.45
N ALA A 48 26.07 -4.15 -11.53
CA ALA A 48 25.38 -2.88 -11.58
C ALA A 48 24.66 -2.63 -10.24
N SER A 49 24.73 -1.41 -9.75
CA SER A 49 23.87 -0.90 -8.67
C SER A 49 22.74 -0.08 -9.28
N LEU A 50 21.52 -0.25 -8.76
CA LEU A 50 20.32 0.44 -9.22
C LEU A 50 19.71 1.22 -8.07
N THR A 51 19.59 2.53 -8.23
CA THR A 51 19.05 3.41 -7.18
C THR A 51 17.93 4.28 -7.73
N PHE A 52 16.86 4.43 -6.97
CA PHE A 52 15.82 5.42 -7.22
C PHE A 52 15.76 6.39 -6.05
N LYS A 53 15.54 7.68 -6.32
CA LYS A 53 15.44 8.67 -5.26
C LYS A 53 14.27 8.33 -4.33
N GLY A 54 14.53 8.27 -3.02
CA GLY A 54 13.51 8.01 -2.00
C GLY A 54 13.06 6.55 -1.90
N THR A 55 13.89 5.61 -2.36
CA THR A 55 13.66 4.17 -2.21
C THR A 55 14.58 3.56 -1.15
N GLN A 56 14.19 2.40 -0.66
CA GLN A 56 14.99 1.52 0.20
C GLN A 56 15.32 0.26 -0.60
N ASN A 57 16.33 -0.50 -0.18
CA ASN A 57 16.69 -1.75 -0.87
C ASN A 57 16.17 -2.96 -0.12
N LEU A 58 15.47 -3.84 -0.82
CA LEU A 58 15.00 -5.11 -0.27
C LEU A 58 16.21 -6.02 -0.11
N SER A 59 16.53 -6.37 1.13
CA SER A 59 17.70 -7.18 1.45
C SER A 59 17.30 -8.63 1.74
N SER A 60 17.25 -9.44 0.69
CA SER A 60 17.32 -10.90 0.84
C SER A 60 18.72 -11.35 0.44
N PRO A 61 19.55 -11.85 1.37
CA PRO A 61 20.96 -12.16 1.09
C PRO A 61 21.14 -13.04 -0.15
N GLY A 62 22.02 -12.63 -1.05
CA GLY A 62 22.31 -13.35 -2.29
C GLY A 62 21.33 -13.13 -3.45
N TYR A 63 20.18 -12.48 -3.21
CA TYR A 63 19.28 -12.03 -4.28
C TYR A 63 19.66 -10.62 -4.74
N PRO A 64 19.28 -10.20 -5.96
CA PRO A 64 19.51 -8.82 -6.42
C PRO A 64 19.00 -7.78 -5.42
N SER A 65 19.84 -6.81 -5.08
CA SER A 65 19.46 -5.68 -4.25
C SER A 65 18.53 -4.75 -5.03
N MET A 66 17.22 -5.01 -4.94
CA MET A 66 16.21 -4.26 -5.67
C MET A 66 15.63 -3.10 -4.84
N PRO A 67 15.55 -1.89 -5.41
CA PRO A 67 14.91 -0.75 -4.76
C PRO A 67 13.39 -0.92 -4.68
N TYR A 68 12.80 -0.51 -3.57
CA TYR A 68 11.36 -0.47 -3.32
C TYR A 68 10.97 0.80 -2.57
N LYS A 69 9.70 1.18 -2.69
CA LYS A 69 9.09 2.25 -1.89
C LYS A 69 8.02 1.62 -0.98
N SER A 70 7.94 2.08 0.26
CA SER A 70 6.90 1.67 1.20
C SER A 70 6.20 2.91 1.77
N GLU A 71 4.90 2.82 1.99
CA GLU A 71 4.12 3.84 2.69
C GLU A 71 3.28 3.19 3.79
N VAL A 72 3.24 3.85 4.95
CA VAL A 72 2.49 3.38 6.11
C VAL A 72 1.14 4.08 6.14
N LEU A 73 0.07 3.29 6.19
CA LEU A 73 -1.30 3.78 6.27
C LEU A 73 -1.87 3.50 7.65
N THR A 74 -2.23 4.58 8.35
CA THR A 74 -2.88 4.49 9.66
C THR A 74 -4.39 4.52 9.49
N PHE A 75 -5.07 3.58 10.15
CA PHE A 75 -6.53 3.49 10.19
C PHE A 75 -7.03 3.46 11.64
N PRO A 76 -8.25 3.93 11.90
CA PRO A 76 -8.89 3.79 13.21
C PRO A 76 -9.00 2.32 13.66
N PHE A 77 -9.14 2.12 14.96
CA PHE A 77 -9.43 0.79 15.49
C PHE A 77 -10.77 0.27 14.97
N GLY A 78 -10.83 -1.01 14.64
CA GLY A 78 -12.02 -1.65 14.08
C GLY A 78 -12.15 -1.54 12.56
N THR A 79 -11.25 -0.83 11.87
CA THR A 79 -11.20 -0.85 10.40
C THR A 79 -10.75 -2.23 9.89
N LYS A 80 -11.51 -2.79 8.95
CA LYS A 80 -11.15 -3.98 8.19
C LYS A 80 -10.84 -3.57 6.75
N ILE A 81 -9.71 -4.04 6.23
CA ILE A 81 -9.34 -3.85 4.82
C ILE A 81 -9.95 -5.02 4.04
N GLU A 82 -10.95 -4.74 3.20
CA GLU A 82 -11.61 -5.77 2.38
C GLU A 82 -10.80 -6.13 1.13
N SER A 83 -10.19 -5.14 0.47
CA SER A 83 -9.36 -5.35 -0.72
C SER A 83 -8.25 -4.30 -0.86
N ILE A 84 -7.24 -4.66 -1.64
CA ILE A 84 -6.22 -3.74 -2.14
C ILE A 84 -6.10 -3.99 -3.65
N ASP A 85 -6.45 -2.97 -4.44
CA ASP A 85 -6.38 -3.03 -5.89
C ASP A 85 -5.20 -2.19 -6.39
N VAL A 86 -4.28 -2.82 -7.12
CA VAL A 86 -3.09 -2.15 -7.67
C VAL A 86 -3.24 -2.00 -9.19
N LYS A 87 -3.14 -0.75 -9.65
CA LYS A 87 -3.05 -0.43 -11.08
C LYS A 87 -1.63 0.05 -11.37
N VAL A 88 -1.00 -0.52 -12.40
CA VAL A 88 0.33 -0.15 -12.85
C VAL A 88 0.20 0.57 -14.18
N ASP A 89 0.85 1.72 -14.30
CA ASP A 89 0.95 2.52 -15.51
C ASP A 89 2.43 2.75 -15.88
N ASN A 90 2.66 3.27 -17.09
CA ASN A 90 3.99 3.72 -17.54
C ASN A 90 5.13 2.70 -17.39
N ILE A 91 4.85 1.42 -17.70
CA ILE A 91 5.86 0.36 -17.65
C ILE A 91 6.97 0.65 -18.66
N GLN A 92 8.22 0.66 -18.17
CA GLN A 92 9.41 0.85 -18.99
C GLN A 92 10.32 -0.37 -18.88
N THR A 93 10.91 -0.77 -20.01
CA THR A 93 11.88 -1.85 -20.08
C THR A 93 13.25 -1.27 -20.39
N MET A 94 14.25 -1.64 -19.58
CA MET A 94 15.64 -1.19 -19.74
C MET A 94 16.58 -2.39 -19.80
N HIS A 95 17.55 -2.35 -20.71
CA HIS A 95 18.61 -3.35 -20.78
C HIS A 95 19.81 -2.93 -19.93
N ILE A 96 20.23 -3.77 -18.99
CA ILE A 96 21.42 -3.57 -18.15
C ILE A 96 22.44 -4.65 -18.52
N GLY A 97 23.61 -4.23 -19.00
CA GLY A 97 24.65 -5.16 -19.50
C GLY A 97 25.41 -5.94 -18.41
N LYS A 98 25.07 -5.74 -17.14
CA LYS A 98 25.67 -6.40 -15.98
C LYS A 98 24.56 -6.94 -15.07
N LYS A 99 24.89 -7.94 -14.26
CA LYS A 99 23.97 -8.42 -13.21
C LYS A 99 23.84 -7.35 -12.12
N ILE A 100 22.66 -7.21 -11.53
CA ILE A 100 22.47 -6.35 -10.36
C ILE A 100 23.23 -6.94 -9.17
N ILE A 101 23.87 -6.07 -8.37
CA ILE A 101 24.62 -6.46 -7.18
C ILE A 101 23.72 -7.24 -6.21
N PRO A 102 24.19 -8.37 -5.65
CA PRO A 102 23.42 -9.10 -4.66
C PRO A 102 23.34 -8.31 -3.34
N ALA A 103 22.24 -8.42 -2.63
CA ALA A 103 22.11 -7.88 -1.28
C ALA A 103 23.08 -8.59 -0.33
N ALA A 104 23.72 -7.78 0.53
CA ALA A 104 24.71 -8.25 1.50
C ALA A 104 24.07 -9.16 2.56
N GLU A 105 24.89 -10.06 3.13
CA GLU A 105 24.51 -10.81 4.34
C GLU A 105 24.41 -9.85 5.54
N PRO A 106 23.52 -10.11 6.52
CA PRO A 106 23.45 -9.30 7.73
C PRO A 106 24.80 -9.35 8.46
N VAL A 107 25.33 -8.18 8.80
CA VAL A 107 26.59 -8.06 9.54
C VAL A 107 26.28 -7.86 11.01
N ARG A 108 26.99 -8.57 11.88
CA ARG A 108 26.95 -8.38 13.33
C ARG A 108 27.44 -6.98 13.69
N ALA A 109 26.97 -6.45 14.81
CA ALA A 109 27.40 -5.13 15.29
C ALA A 109 28.93 -5.04 15.53
N ASP A 110 29.57 -6.18 15.85
CA ASP A 110 31.03 -6.31 16.02
C ASP A 110 31.80 -6.50 14.70
N MET A 111 31.11 -6.49 13.56
CA MET A 111 31.65 -6.72 12.21
C MET A 111 32.37 -8.06 11.99
N SER A 112 32.25 -9.03 12.92
CA SER A 112 33.06 -10.24 12.88
C SER A 112 32.78 -11.16 11.68
N ASN A 113 31.63 -11.00 11.02
CA ASN A 113 31.19 -11.79 9.87
C ASN A 113 31.08 -10.97 8.57
N ALA A 114 31.65 -9.77 8.52
CA ALA A 114 31.63 -8.95 7.31
C ALA A 114 32.40 -9.64 6.18
N LYS A 115 31.75 -9.79 5.02
CA LYS A 115 32.38 -10.24 3.77
C LYS A 115 32.35 -9.09 2.77
N LEU A 116 33.49 -8.82 2.13
CA LEU A 116 33.54 -7.90 0.98
C LEU A 116 32.96 -8.64 -0.24
N ILE A 117 31.97 -8.03 -0.89
CA ILE A 117 31.29 -8.54 -2.10
C ILE A 117 31.70 -7.75 -3.33
#